data_AF-A0A711HUP5-F1
#
_entry.id   AF-A0A711HUP5-F1
#
_cell.length_a   1.000
_cell.length_b   1.000
_cell.length_c   1.000
_cell.angle_alpha   90.00
_cell.angle_beta   90.00
_cell.angle_gamma   90.00
#
_symmetry.space_group_name_H-M   'P 1'
#
loop_
_entity.id
_entity.type
_entity.pdbx_description
1 polymer ?
#
loop_
_entity_poly.entity_id
_entity_poly.type
_entity_poly.pdbx_seq_one_letter_code
_entity_poly.pdbx_strand_id
1 'polypeptide(L)'
;NEVVFVAGETTSYAKLAETVERVTQQTFTRGVLTLPDLQEQLRLHPHDPMLRYRVAFARGDGMWWPMSDTWNAQHHLPTQDIAAWLKTQQ
;
A
#
# COMPACT_ATOMS: atom_id res chain seq x y z
N ASN A 1 -9.00 -13.71 22.13
CA ASN A 1 -8.88 -13.15 20.78
C ASN A 1 -7.44 -13.24 20.34
N GLU A 2 -7.22 -13.65 19.10
CA GLU A 2 -5.92 -13.69 18.43
C GLU A 2 -5.93 -12.71 17.25
N VAL A 3 -4.77 -12.15 16.93
CA VAL A 3 -4.59 -11.30 15.75
C VAL A 3 -4.30 -12.20 14.55
N VAL A 4 -5.09 -12.06 13.48
CA VAL A 4 -4.93 -12.82 12.24
C VAL A 4 -4.52 -11.87 11.12
N PHE A 5 -3.41 -12.15 10.44
CA PHE A 5 -2.93 -11.38 9.30
C PHE A 5 -3.44 -11.95 7.98
N VAL A 6 -4.02 -11.10 7.13
CA VAL A 6 -4.55 -11.47 5.81
C VAL A 6 -4.15 -10.43 4.77
N ALA A 7 -3.66 -10.83 3.61
CA ALA A 7 -3.37 -9.88 2.54
C ALA A 7 -3.72 -10.46 1.17
N GLY A 8 -4.20 -9.60 0.27
CA GLY A 8 -4.38 -9.93 -1.14
C GLY A 8 -3.05 -9.90 -1.91
N GLU A 9 -2.25 -8.88 -1.63
CA GLU A 9 -0.91 -8.67 -2.17
C GLU A 9 -0.13 -7.76 -1.21
N THR A 10 1.14 -8.06 -0.97
CA THR A 10 2.08 -7.14 -0.31
C THR A 10 2.89 -6.43 -1.39
N THR A 11 2.81 -5.10 -1.43
CA THR A 11 3.43 -4.30 -2.49
C THR A 11 4.09 -3.03 -1.95
N SER A 12 5.01 -2.46 -2.74
CA SER A 12 5.60 -1.15 -2.48
C SER A 12 4.96 -0.08 -3.36
N TYR A 13 5.10 1.20 -3.01
CA TYR A 13 4.61 2.29 -3.86
C TYR A 13 5.24 2.29 -5.27
N ALA A 14 6.52 1.92 -5.39
CA ALA A 14 7.19 1.79 -6.67
C ALA A 14 6.56 0.66 -7.51
N LYS A 15 6.31 -0.50 -6.89
CA LYS A 15 5.71 -1.66 -7.55
C LYS A 15 4.25 -1.42 -7.93
N LEU A 16 3.52 -0.70 -7.09
CA LEU A 16 2.16 -0.25 -7.39
C LEU A 16 2.14 0.64 -8.63
N ALA A 17 3.02 1.65 -8.68
CA ALA A 17 3.12 2.55 -9.84
C ALA A 17 3.44 1.77 -11.12
N GLU A 18 4.45 0.88 -11.09
CA GLU A 18 4.76 0.00 -12.22
C GLU A 18 3.57 -0.88 -12.66
N THR A 19 2.81 -1.38 -11.69
CA THR A 19 1.65 -2.23 -11.96
C THR A 19 0.53 -1.46 -12.63
N VAL A 20 0.24 -0.25 -12.15
CA VAL A 20 -0.76 0.62 -12.76
C VAL A 20 -0.34 0.99 -14.18
N GLU A 21 0.89 1.46 -14.39
CA GLU A 21 1.40 1.82 -15.73
C GLU A 21 1.29 0.65 -16.72
N ARG A 22 1.70 -0.54 -16.28
CA ARG A 22 1.64 -1.75 -17.10
C ARG A 22 0.20 -2.18 -17.42
N VAL A 23 -0.74 -2.05 -16.48
CA VAL A 23 -2.13 -2.50 -16.72
C VAL A 23 -2.90 -1.47 -17.56
N THR A 24 -2.69 -0.18 -17.32
CA THR A 24 -3.43 0.90 -18.01
C THR A 24 -2.77 1.36 -19.31
N GLN A 25 -1.52 0.94 -19.57
CA GLN A 25 -0.69 1.43 -20.69
C GLN A 25 -0.51 2.95 -20.69
N GLN A 26 -0.51 3.56 -19.50
CA GLN A 26 -0.25 4.98 -19.29
C GLN A 26 1.02 5.17 -18.48
N THR A 27 1.72 6.28 -18.68
CA THR A 27 2.91 6.64 -17.89
C THR A 27 2.55 7.72 -16.87
N PHE A 28 3.15 7.66 -15.68
CA PHE A 28 2.91 8.63 -14.62
C PHE A 28 4.21 9.28 -14.15
N THR A 29 4.14 10.58 -13.86
CA THR A 29 5.20 11.25 -13.12
C THR A 29 5.12 10.83 -11.65
N ARG A 30 6.26 10.44 -11.07
CA ARG A 30 6.35 9.99 -9.68
C ARG A 30 6.94 11.10 -8.81
N GLY A 31 6.23 11.48 -7.75
CA GLY A 31 6.70 12.41 -6.72
C GLY A 31 6.73 11.73 -5.37
N VAL A 32 7.90 11.66 -4.74
CA VAL A 32 8.05 11.05 -3.41
C VAL A 32 7.75 12.10 -2.34
N LEU A 33 6.81 11.78 -1.45
CA LEU A 33 6.64 12.49 -0.18
C LEU A 33 7.42 11.72 0.88
N THR A 34 8.55 12.27 1.33
CA THR A 34 9.40 11.57 2.29
C THR A 34 8.76 11.54 3.68
N LEU A 35 9.05 10.50 4.47
CA LEU A 35 8.55 10.43 5.84
C LEU A 35 8.97 11.64 6.70
N PRO A 36 10.23 12.14 6.64
CA PRO A 36 10.61 13.38 7.34
C PRO A 36 9.77 14.60 6.93
N ASP A 37 9.52 14.80 5.64
CA ASP A 37 8.71 15.94 5.16
C ASP A 37 7.26 15.82 5.64
N LEU A 38 6.69 14.62 5.60
CA LEU A 38 5.34 14.34 6.07
C LEU A 38 5.21 14.53 7.59
N GLN A 39 6.22 14.13 8.36
CA GLN A 39 6.25 14.33 9.81
C GLN A 39 6.33 15.81 10.17
N GLU A 40 7.16 16.59 9.47
CA GLU A 40 7.25 18.04 9.69
C GLU A 40 5.95 18.75 9.33
N GLN A 41 5.35 18.41 8.18
CA GLN A 41 4.05 18.97 7.79
C GLN A 41 2.96 18.62 8.81
N LEU A 42 2.94 17.38 9.32
CA LEU A 42 1.97 16.97 10.34
C LEU A 42 2.21 17.70 11.67
N ARG A 43 3.45 17.99 12.03
CA ARG A 43 3.78 18.78 13.23
C ARG A 43 3.21 20.21 13.13
N LEU A 44 3.28 20.81 11.95
CA LEU A 44 2.72 22.14 11.67
C LEU A 44 1.19 22.14 11.56
N HIS A 45 0.62 21.05 11.06
CA HIS A 45 -0.82 20.90 10.83
C HIS A 45 -1.38 19.63 11.51
N PRO A 46 -1.37 19.57 12.86
CA PRO A 46 -1.63 18.33 13.60
C PRO A 46 -3.03 17.77 13.43
N HIS A 47 -4.00 18.58 12.97
CA HIS A 47 -5.39 18.17 12.77
C HIS A 47 -5.72 17.83 11.31
N ASP A 48 -4.75 17.92 10.38
CA ASP A 48 -4.97 17.54 8.99
C ASP A 48 -5.11 16.00 8.88
N PRO A 49 -6.28 15.48 8.47
CA PRO A 49 -6.53 14.06 8.40
C PRO A 49 -5.70 13.37 7.30
N MET A 50 -5.39 14.06 6.20
CA MET A 50 -4.62 13.52 5.09
C MET A 50 -3.14 13.38 5.46
N LEU A 51 -2.58 14.35 6.20
CA LEU A 51 -1.21 14.23 6.72
C LEU A 51 -1.08 13.10 7.72
N ARG A 52 -2.05 12.92 8.63
CA ARG A 52 -2.07 11.75 9.54
C ARG A 52 -2.09 10.43 8.78
N TYR A 53 -2.95 10.34 7.75
CA TYR A 53 -3.04 9.16 6.88
C TYR A 53 -1.71 8.88 6.18
N ARG A 54 -1.12 9.88 5.51
CA ARG A 54 0.15 9.71 4.78
C ARG A 54 1.29 9.30 5.70
N VAL A 55 1.41 9.91 6.88
CA VAL A 55 2.43 9.53 7.87
C VAL A 55 2.23 8.08 8.31
N ALA A 56 1.00 7.65 8.61
CA ALA A 56 0.74 6.26 9.03
C ALA A 56 1.21 5.24 7.97
N PHE A 57 0.90 5.48 6.68
CA PHE A 57 1.31 4.59 5.60
C PHE A 57 2.80 4.69 5.22
N ALA A 58 3.46 5.81 5.53
CA ALA A 58 4.87 6.03 5.21
C ALA A 58 5.85 5.46 6.25
N ARG A 59 5.38 5.06 7.45
CA ARG A 59 6.27 4.55 8.53
C ARG A 59 6.99 3.25 8.17
N GLY A 60 6.39 2.44 7.30
CA GLY A 60 6.96 1.16 6.86
C GLY A 60 6.79 0.01 7.86
N ASP A 61 6.23 0.27 9.05
CA ASP A 61 5.85 -0.74 10.04
C ASP A 61 4.31 -0.84 10.17
N GLY A 62 3.82 -2.04 10.47
CA GLY A 62 2.38 -2.28 10.74
C GLY A 62 1.43 -2.19 9.54
N MET A 63 1.91 -1.78 8.37
CA MET A 63 1.09 -1.61 7.15
C MET A 63 1.22 -2.75 6.15
N TRP A 64 2.16 -3.66 6.36
CA TRP A 64 2.43 -4.80 5.49
C TRP A 64 3.08 -5.95 6.28
N TRP A 65 3.03 -7.14 5.71
CA TRP A 65 3.70 -8.34 6.20
C TRP A 65 4.06 -9.24 5.01
N PRO A 66 5.04 -10.15 5.14
CA PRO A 66 5.33 -11.14 4.10
C PRO A 66 4.07 -11.94 3.75
N MET A 67 3.84 -12.20 2.46
CA MET A 67 2.67 -12.99 2.03
C MET A 67 2.68 -14.39 2.66
N SER A 68 3.86 -14.98 2.88
CA SER A 68 4.05 -16.28 3.56
C SER A 68 3.48 -16.32 4.98
N ASP A 69 3.37 -15.16 5.62
CA ASP A 69 2.98 -15.03 7.02
C ASP A 69 1.46 -14.79 7.14
N THR A 70 0.77 -14.69 6.00
CA THR A 70 -0.69 -14.51 5.96
C THR A 70 -1.43 -15.82 6.11
N TRP A 71 -2.53 -15.78 6.85
CA TRP A 71 -3.39 -16.93 7.06
C TRP A 71 -3.94 -17.48 5.74
N ASN A 72 -4.36 -16.59 4.83
CA ASN A 72 -4.90 -17.00 3.53
C ASN A 72 -3.85 -17.67 2.63
N ALA A 73 -2.60 -17.19 2.62
CA ALA A 73 -1.54 -17.85 1.86
C ALA A 73 -1.19 -19.24 2.43
N GLN A 74 -1.11 -19.36 3.76
CA GLN A 74 -0.83 -20.63 4.44
C GLN A 74 -1.92 -21.68 4.21
N HIS A 75 -3.17 -21.24 4.00
CA HIS A 75 -4.31 -22.11 3.72
C HIS A 75 -4.63 -22.24 2.24
N HIS A 76 -3.74 -21.77 1.35
CA HIS A 76 -3.92 -21.83 -0.10
C HIS A 76 -5.24 -21.21 -0.60
N LEU A 77 -5.72 -20.17 0.08
CA LEU A 77 -6.91 -19.45 -0.32
C LEU A 77 -6.50 -18.37 -1.34
N PRO A 78 -6.92 -18.51 -2.62
CA PRO A 78 -6.56 -17.55 -3.63
C PRO A 78 -7.20 -16.20 -3.34
N THR A 79 -6.42 -15.13 -3.51
CA THR A 79 -6.86 -13.75 -3.41
C THR A 79 -6.67 -13.03 -4.73
N GLN A 80 -7.38 -11.91 -4.89
CA GLN A 80 -7.19 -11.03 -6.04
C GLN A 80 -6.02 -10.08 -5.78
N ASP A 81 -5.04 -10.07 -6.67
CA ASP A 81 -3.95 -9.08 -6.67
C ASP A 81 -4.37 -7.75 -7.33
N ILE A 82 -3.54 -6.72 -7.21
CA ILE A 82 -3.83 -5.39 -7.75
C ILE A 82 -4.04 -5.43 -9.27
N ALA A 83 -3.22 -6.20 -10.00
CA ALA A 83 -3.28 -6.24 -11.45
C ALA A 83 -4.55 -6.95 -11.96
N ALA A 84 -4.96 -8.03 -11.30
CA ALA A 84 -6.18 -8.76 -11.56
C ALA A 84 -7.40 -7.89 -11.27
N TRP A 85 -7.39 -7.13 -10.16
CA TRP A 85 -8.47 -6.20 -9.83
C TRP A 85 -8.59 -5.07 -10.85
N LEU A 86 -7.50 -4.42 -11.24
CA LEU A 86 -7.52 -3.33 -12.22
C LEU A 86 -8.11 -3.75 -13.58
N LYS A 87 -7.92 -5.01 -13.99
CA LYS A 87 -8.49 -5.55 -15.23
C LYS A 87 -10.01 -5.72 -15.17
N THR A 88 -10.63 -5.76 -13.99
CA THR A 88 -12.10 -5.86 -13.87
C THR A 88 -12.78 -4.49 -13.88
N GLN A 89 -12.03 -3.39 -13.89
CA GLN A 89 -12.56 -2.02 -13.85
C GLN A 89 -12.60 -1.36 -15.23
N GLN A 90 -12.45 -2.13 -16.31
CA GLN A 90 -12.50 -1.66 -17.70
C GLN A 90 -13.92 -1.68 -18.25
#